data_AF-A0A368HLT0-F1
#
_entry.id   AF-A0A368HLT0-F1
#
_cell.length_a   1.000
_cell.length_b   1.000
_cell.length_c   1.000
_cell.angle_alpha   90.00
_cell.angle_beta   90.00
_cell.angle_gamma   90.00
#
_symmetry.space_group_name_H-M   'P 1'
#
loop_
_entity.id
_entity.type
_entity.pdbx_description
1 polymer ?
#
loop_
_entity_poly.entity_id
_entity_poly.type
_entity_poly.pdbx_seq_one_letter_code
_entity_poly.pdbx_strand_id
1 'polypeptide(L)'
;MYLPSEIEGFAQAFFDPKRRQASLHAYLKPAADRFAALPEEEADQFRKDLGTFLRMYDFLSQIIPYNDSDLEKRYAFGKNLMPRINAPSATSLIEIEADVRLSHYRLQRLAEQSLDLATGESVPLRPVSEAGTGRALEDEKRRLAEIVERMNDLFAGDLSEADMVGYVTTIQGKLLESPALAEQAAHNTEEQFALGDFKTILTDIILDGQEGHNRIADQMLKDERTFTQMQGMLAGLVYKAFRAQK
;
A
#
# COMPACT_ATOMS: atom_id res chain seq x y z
N MET A 1 7.50 14.33 18.64
CA MET A 1 7.83 13.06 19.35
C MET A 1 9.33 12.72 19.32
N TYR A 2 10.00 12.83 18.17
CA TYR A 2 11.47 12.92 18.07
C TYR A 2 11.89 14.35 17.74
N LEU A 3 13.12 14.71 18.10
CA LEU A 3 13.69 16.04 17.86
C LEU A 3 14.58 16.01 16.61
N PRO A 4 14.63 17.12 15.83
CA PRO A 4 15.55 17.21 14.70
C PRO A 4 17.01 16.90 15.07
N SER A 5 17.43 17.29 16.28
CA SER A 5 18.76 17.00 16.82
C SER A 5 19.03 15.52 17.06
N GLU A 6 18.00 14.74 17.40
CA GLU A 6 18.12 13.28 17.60
C GLU A 6 18.22 12.56 16.26
N ILE A 7 17.44 13.00 15.26
CA ILE A 7 17.52 12.47 13.89
C ILE A 7 18.90 12.77 13.31
N GLU A 8 19.37 14.01 13.44
CA GLU A 8 20.66 14.44 12.88
C GLU A 8 21.83 13.73 13.57
N GLY A 9 21.82 13.65 14.92
CA GLY A 9 22.84 12.92 15.68
C GLY A 9 22.84 11.42 15.40
N PHE A 10 21.66 10.81 15.26
CA PHE A 10 21.54 9.42 14.84
C PHE A 10 22.08 9.22 13.43
N ALA A 11 21.71 10.06 12.47
CA ALA A 11 22.14 9.95 11.09
C ALA A 11 23.66 10.04 10.97
N GLN A 12 24.29 11.02 11.62
CA GLN A 12 25.74 11.16 11.65
C GLN A 12 26.42 9.90 12.20
N ALA A 13 25.88 9.30 13.26
CA ALA A 13 26.41 8.06 13.82
C ALA A 13 26.09 6.80 12.97
N PHE A 14 24.95 6.77 12.28
CA PHE A 14 24.44 5.62 11.54
C PHE A 14 25.14 5.45 10.19
N PHE A 15 25.40 6.57 9.51
CA PHE A 15 26.08 6.64 8.21
C PHE A 15 27.61 6.74 8.32
N ASP A 16 28.18 6.84 9.54
CA ASP A 16 29.63 6.77 9.74
C ASP A 16 30.15 5.35 9.44
N PRO A 17 31.10 5.18 8.49
CA PRO A 17 31.72 3.88 8.19
C PRO A 17 32.40 3.20 9.39
N LYS A 18 32.73 3.94 10.46
CA LYS A 18 33.36 3.45 11.70
C LYS A 18 32.38 3.34 12.87
N ARG A 19 31.07 3.31 12.58
CA ARG A 19 29.99 3.31 13.59
C ARG A 19 30.19 2.29 14.71
N ARG A 20 29.82 2.68 15.93
CA ARG A 20 29.71 1.77 17.09
C ARG A 20 28.23 1.61 17.43
N GLN A 21 27.73 0.39 17.57
CA GLN A 21 26.30 0.15 17.86
C GLN A 21 25.82 0.92 19.11
N ALA A 22 26.65 1.01 20.15
CA ALA A 22 26.34 1.75 21.37
C ALA A 22 26.00 3.25 21.16
N SER A 23 26.56 3.91 20.13
CA SER A 23 26.26 5.32 19.88
C SER A 23 24.86 5.55 19.29
N LEU A 24 24.28 4.55 18.63
CA LEU A 24 22.95 4.64 18.03
C LEU A 24 21.84 4.58 19.09
N HIS A 25 22.03 3.75 20.12
CA HIS A 25 21.08 3.64 21.22
C HIS A 25 20.85 4.96 21.96
N ALA A 26 21.90 5.78 22.10
CA ALA A 26 21.84 7.06 22.81
C ALA A 26 20.85 8.06 22.18
N TYR A 27 20.68 8.01 20.84
CA TYR A 27 19.77 8.89 20.12
C TYR A 27 18.34 8.34 20.04
N LEU A 28 18.19 7.01 20.06
CA LEU A 28 16.89 6.34 20.00
C LEU A 28 16.18 6.30 21.36
N LYS A 29 16.95 6.18 22.46
CA LYS A 29 16.39 6.02 23.81
C LYS A 29 15.48 7.20 24.22
N PRO A 30 15.87 8.48 24.06
CA PRO A 30 15.02 9.59 24.49
C PRO A 30 13.68 9.63 23.75
N ALA A 31 13.68 9.29 22.45
CA ALA A 31 12.45 9.18 21.67
C ALA A 31 11.56 8.02 22.12
N ALA A 32 12.14 6.87 22.45
CA ALA A 32 11.43 5.73 23.01
C ALA A 32 10.89 5.99 24.42
N ASP A 33 11.63 6.69 25.27
CA ASP A 33 11.16 7.09 26.60
C ASP A 33 9.96 8.05 26.50
N ARG A 34 10.03 9.00 25.56
CA ARG A 34 8.89 9.91 25.30
C ARG A 34 7.69 9.18 24.72
N PHE A 35 7.90 8.16 23.87
CA PHE A 35 6.83 7.28 23.41
C PHE A 35 6.12 6.61 24.58
N ALA A 36 6.89 5.99 25.48
CA ALA A 36 6.37 5.24 26.61
C ALA A 36 5.61 6.10 27.62
N ALA A 37 5.82 7.42 27.59
CA ALA A 37 5.12 8.39 28.43
C ALA A 37 3.84 8.96 27.79
N LEU A 38 3.52 8.61 26.54
CA LEU A 38 2.31 9.07 25.87
C LEU A 38 1.06 8.37 26.43
N PRO A 39 -0.10 9.05 26.41
CA PRO A 39 -1.40 8.38 26.52
C PRO A 39 -1.53 7.25 25.50
N GLU A 40 -2.25 6.18 25.84
CA GLU A 40 -2.37 4.98 25.00
C GLU A 40 -2.88 5.29 23.59
N GLU A 41 -3.90 6.14 23.47
CA GLU A 41 -4.46 6.56 22.17
C GLU A 41 -3.43 7.32 21.33
N GLU A 42 -2.66 8.24 21.93
CA GLU A 42 -1.62 9.01 21.23
C GLU A 42 -0.43 8.13 20.84
N ALA A 43 -0.06 7.17 21.70
CA ALA A 43 0.97 6.19 21.41
C ALA A 43 0.57 5.27 20.26
N ASP A 44 -0.69 4.83 20.22
CA ASP A 44 -1.19 3.99 19.13
C ASP A 44 -1.24 4.75 17.80
N GLN A 45 -1.75 5.99 17.81
CA GLN A 45 -1.75 6.83 16.60
C GLN A 45 -0.33 7.05 16.08
N PHE A 46 0.63 7.40 16.95
CA PHE A 46 2.01 7.60 16.52
C PHE A 46 2.62 6.33 15.91
N ARG A 47 2.36 5.17 16.52
CA ARG A 47 2.86 3.88 16.01
C ARG A 47 2.31 3.60 14.61
N LYS A 48 1.00 3.82 14.40
CA LYS A 48 0.34 3.69 13.10
C LYS A 48 0.93 4.64 12.06
N ASP A 49 1.05 5.92 12.40
CA ASP A 49 1.61 6.95 11.51
C ASP A 49 3.05 6.63 11.09
N LEU A 50 3.90 6.26 12.06
CA LEU A 50 5.28 5.88 11.77
C LEU A 50 5.34 4.61 10.91
N GLY A 51 4.48 3.64 11.16
CA GLY A 51 4.38 2.41 10.37
C GLY A 51 3.97 2.68 8.92
N THR A 52 2.97 3.53 8.72
CA THR A 52 2.54 3.97 7.38
C THR A 52 3.64 4.72 6.66
N PHE A 53 4.32 5.65 7.34
CA PHE A 53 5.45 6.39 6.78
C PHE A 53 6.57 5.45 6.29
N LEU A 54 6.99 4.48 7.11
CA LEU A 54 8.08 3.57 6.75
C LEU A 54 7.72 2.72 5.53
N ARG A 55 6.50 2.16 5.48
CA ARG A 55 6.05 1.33 4.36
C ARG A 55 5.86 2.13 3.07
N MET A 56 5.32 3.35 3.15
CA MET A 56 5.24 4.25 2.00
C MET A 56 6.62 4.62 1.46
N TYR A 57 7.58 4.91 2.34
CA TYR A 57 8.95 5.19 1.93
C TYR A 57 9.60 3.97 1.26
N ASP A 58 9.47 2.78 1.86
CA ASP A 58 9.98 1.51 1.32
C ASP A 58 9.43 1.23 -0.07
N PHE A 59 8.14 1.48 -0.30
CA PHE A 59 7.51 1.31 -1.59
C PHE A 59 7.99 2.35 -2.62
N LEU A 60 7.86 3.64 -2.28
CA LEU A 60 8.14 4.72 -3.23
C LEU A 60 9.62 4.80 -3.60
N SER A 61 10.53 4.41 -2.70
CA SER A 61 11.97 4.37 -2.98
C SER A 61 12.37 3.32 -4.02
N GLN A 62 11.50 2.35 -4.31
CA GLN A 62 11.69 1.39 -5.41
C GLN A 62 11.34 1.99 -6.78
N ILE A 63 10.50 3.02 -6.79
CA ILE A 63 9.92 3.61 -8.01
C ILE A 63 10.62 4.93 -8.35
N ILE A 64 10.91 5.75 -7.34
CA ILE A 64 11.43 7.10 -7.50
C ILE A 64 12.74 7.23 -6.70
N PRO A 65 13.83 7.72 -7.32
CA PRO A 65 15.03 8.07 -6.56
C PRO A 65 14.74 9.30 -5.70
N TYR A 66 14.73 9.11 -4.38
CA TYR A 66 14.65 10.24 -3.45
C TYR A 66 15.99 10.97 -3.41
N ASN A 67 15.99 12.23 -3.85
CA ASN A 67 17.13 13.16 -3.67
C ASN A 67 16.95 14.04 -2.42
N ASP A 68 16.28 13.52 -1.39
CA ASP A 68 16.02 14.24 -0.14
C ASP A 68 16.72 13.55 1.03
N SER A 69 17.84 14.13 1.46
CA SER A 69 18.62 13.61 2.58
C SER A 69 17.87 13.65 3.90
N ASP A 70 16.98 14.63 4.12
CA ASP A 70 16.27 14.74 5.39
C ASP A 70 15.20 13.65 5.51
N LEU A 71 14.57 13.28 4.40
CA LEU A 71 13.66 12.15 4.33
C LEU A 71 14.38 10.83 4.64
N GLU A 72 15.56 10.61 4.06
CA GLU A 72 16.37 9.42 4.30
C GLU A 72 16.82 9.29 5.77
N LYS A 73 17.24 10.40 6.38
CA LYS A 73 17.59 10.43 7.82
C LYS A 73 16.40 10.06 8.71
N ARG A 74 15.21 10.61 8.40
CA ARG A 74 13.96 10.30 9.13
C ARG A 74 13.55 8.85 8.99
N TYR A 75 13.65 8.31 7.78
CA TYR A 75 13.40 6.89 7.52
C TYR A 75 14.37 5.99 8.30
N ALA A 76 15.68 6.26 8.24
CA ALA A 76 16.68 5.50 8.98
C ALA A 76 16.43 5.54 10.49
N PHE A 77 16.14 6.71 11.05
CA PHE A 77 15.80 6.87 12.46
C PHE A 77 14.51 6.10 12.81
N GLY A 78 13.44 6.29 12.04
CA GLY A 78 12.14 5.65 12.25
C GLY A 78 12.21 4.12 12.20
N LYS A 79 12.94 3.56 11.22
CA LYS A 79 13.13 2.12 11.06
C LYS A 79 13.82 1.48 12.24
N ASN A 80 14.74 2.21 12.89
CA ASN A 80 15.45 1.73 14.08
C ASN A 80 14.71 2.04 15.40
N LEU A 81 13.79 3.01 15.39
CA LEU A 81 12.90 3.31 16.51
C LEU A 81 11.74 2.31 16.59
N MET A 82 11.16 1.93 15.45
CA MET A 82 9.95 1.10 15.36
C MET A 82 10.02 -0.20 16.20
N PRO A 83 11.10 -1.00 16.16
CA PRO A 83 11.19 -2.21 16.98
C PRO A 83 11.17 -1.93 18.49
N ARG A 84 11.64 -0.75 18.92
CA ARG A 84 11.71 -0.36 20.33
C ARG A 84 10.36 0.06 20.90
N ILE A 85 9.51 0.65 20.07
CA ILE A 85 8.17 1.10 20.46
C ILE A 85 7.11 -0.01 20.31
N ASN A 86 7.42 -1.07 19.55
CA ASN A 86 6.60 -2.26 19.42
C ASN A 86 6.90 -3.32 20.49
N ALA A 87 8.03 -3.21 21.20
CA ALA A 87 8.35 -4.12 22.28
C ALA A 87 7.39 -3.89 23.46
N PRO A 88 6.63 -4.89 23.91
CA PRO A 88 5.84 -4.79 25.13
C PRO A 88 6.79 -4.49 26.29
N SER A 89 6.43 -3.48 27.09
CA SER A 89 7.30 -2.89 28.12
C SER A 89 7.98 -3.93 29.03
N ALA A 90 9.26 -3.64 29.31
CA ALA A 90 10.16 -4.22 30.30
C ALA A 90 10.80 -5.59 29.97
N THR A 91 12.12 -5.54 29.72
CA THR A 91 13.12 -6.64 29.84
C THR A 91 13.52 -7.42 28.60
N SER A 92 13.25 -6.94 27.38
CA SER A 92 13.91 -7.46 26.18
C SER A 92 14.81 -6.40 25.54
N LEU A 93 15.98 -6.19 26.17
CA LEU A 93 17.19 -5.80 25.43
C LEU A 93 17.56 -6.99 24.54
N ILE A 94 16.76 -7.25 23.50
CA ILE A 94 17.18 -8.13 22.42
C ILE A 94 18.03 -7.24 21.52
N GLU A 95 19.30 -7.57 21.42
CA GLU A 95 20.18 -7.12 20.37
C GLU A 95 19.54 -7.50 19.04
N ILE A 96 18.75 -6.58 18.46
CA ILE A 96 18.20 -6.78 17.13
C ILE A 96 19.34 -6.44 16.17
N GLU A 97 19.92 -7.47 15.57
CA GLU A 97 20.81 -7.39 14.42
C GLU A 97 20.10 -6.61 13.29
N ALA A 98 20.26 -5.29 13.30
CA ALA A 98 19.88 -4.45 12.18
C ALA A 98 21.00 -4.46 11.13
N ASP A 99 21.27 -5.63 10.56
CA ASP A 99 22.06 -5.74 9.33
C ASP A 99 21.11 -5.60 8.13
N VAL A 100 20.50 -4.43 8.00
CA VAL A 100 19.89 -4.01 6.73
C VAL A 100 20.94 -3.19 6.01
N ARG A 101 21.73 -3.87 5.18
CA ARG A 101 22.55 -3.22 4.15
C ARG A 101 21.62 -2.43 3.24
N LEU A 102 21.59 -1.11 3.42
CA LEU A 102 21.03 -0.18 2.44
C LEU A 102 21.92 -0.22 1.19
N SER A 103 21.66 -1.19 0.31
CA SER A 103 22.28 -1.25 -1.01
C SER A 103 21.31 -0.69 -2.03
N HIS A 104 21.27 0.63 -2.19
CA HIS A 104 20.62 1.26 -3.34
C HIS A 104 21.63 2.14 -4.08
N TYR A 105 22.28 1.52 -5.07
CA TYR A 105 22.86 2.23 -6.21
C TYR A 105 22.51 1.44 -7.47
N ARG A 106 21.56 1.94 -8.26
CA ARG A 106 21.56 1.73 -9.71
C ARG A 106 20.67 2.76 -10.41
N LEU A 107 21.32 3.63 -11.18
CA LEU A 107 20.69 4.43 -12.22
C LEU A 107 20.19 3.51 -13.33
N GLN A 108 18.91 3.62 -13.69
CA GLN A 108 18.42 3.27 -15.03
C GLN A 108 17.31 4.23 -15.44
N ARG A 109 17.53 4.94 -16.56
CA ARG A 109 16.52 5.72 -17.27
C ARG A 109 15.50 4.74 -17.86
N LEU A 110 14.24 4.85 -17.48
CA LEU A 110 13.14 4.34 -18.30
C LEU A 110 12.76 5.43 -19.30
N ALA A 111 12.82 5.06 -20.58
CA ALA A 111 12.50 5.94 -21.69
C ALA A 111 10.98 6.19 -21.73
N GLU A 112 10.60 7.44 -21.94
CA GLU A 112 9.24 7.85 -22.26
C GLU A 112 8.81 7.22 -23.60
N GLN A 113 7.73 6.45 -23.60
CA GLN A 113 6.98 6.15 -24.81
C GLN A 113 5.65 6.89 -24.75
N SER A 114 5.43 7.78 -25.72
CA SER A 114 4.12 8.33 -26.01
C SER A 114 3.30 7.28 -26.76
N LEU A 115 2.07 7.02 -26.30
CA LEU A 115 1.05 6.39 -27.12
C LEU A 115 -0.15 7.33 -27.17
N ASP A 116 -0.29 7.94 -28.34
CA ASP A 116 -1.53 8.54 -28.83
C ASP A 116 -2.37 7.41 -29.44
N LEU A 117 -3.71 7.45 -29.31
CA LEU A 117 -4.66 7.11 -30.37
C LEU A 117 -6.13 7.18 -29.90
N ALA A 118 -6.93 7.72 -30.81
CA ALA A 118 -8.30 8.18 -30.65
C ALA A 118 -9.41 7.14 -30.92
N THR A 119 -10.57 7.37 -30.30
CA THR A 119 -11.97 7.04 -30.67
C THR A 119 -12.43 5.57 -30.81
N GLY A 120 -13.51 5.22 -30.09
CA GLY A 120 -14.39 4.08 -30.38
C GLY A 120 -15.70 4.11 -29.56
N GLU A 121 -16.85 4.06 -30.23
CA GLU A 121 -18.21 4.20 -29.69
C GLU A 121 -18.63 3.09 -28.70
N SER A 122 -19.44 3.47 -27.68
CA SER A 122 -20.01 2.57 -26.67
C SER A 122 -21.17 1.74 -27.23
N VAL A 123 -21.10 0.41 -27.07
CA VAL A 123 -22.21 -0.52 -27.37
C VAL A 123 -22.90 -0.94 -26.05
N PRO A 124 -24.23 -0.74 -25.88
CA PRO A 124 -24.92 -1.18 -24.67
C PRO A 124 -25.31 -2.66 -24.74
N LEU A 125 -24.97 -3.42 -23.69
CA LEU A 125 -25.41 -4.81 -23.50
C LEU A 125 -26.82 -4.87 -22.89
N ARG A 126 -27.68 -5.75 -23.42
CA ARG A 126 -29.06 -5.98 -22.97
C ARG A 126 -29.13 -6.70 -21.60
N PRO A 127 -30.15 -6.41 -20.78
CA PRO A 127 -30.30 -7.04 -19.46
C PRO A 127 -30.95 -8.43 -19.56
N VAL A 128 -30.43 -9.38 -18.77
CA VAL A 128 -31.07 -10.66 -18.51
C VAL A 128 -31.87 -10.52 -17.21
N SER A 129 -33.16 -10.84 -17.32
CA SER A 129 -34.15 -10.76 -16.25
C SER A 129 -34.06 -11.96 -15.29
N GLU A 130 -33.83 -11.71 -14.00
CA GLU A 130 -34.39 -12.50 -12.91
C GLU A 130 -34.88 -11.57 -11.79
N ALA A 131 -36.11 -11.81 -11.36
CA ALA A 131 -36.91 -10.91 -10.53
C ALA A 131 -36.44 -10.92 -9.06
N GLY A 132 -36.23 -9.73 -8.50
CA GLY A 132 -36.15 -9.49 -7.05
C GLY A 132 -34.84 -8.91 -6.52
N THR A 133 -33.70 -9.19 -7.16
CA THR A 133 -32.36 -8.70 -6.76
C THR A 133 -31.76 -7.69 -7.74
N GLY A 134 -32.36 -7.55 -8.93
CA GLY A 134 -31.83 -6.74 -10.03
C GLY A 134 -31.60 -5.28 -9.69
N ARG A 135 -32.48 -4.65 -8.90
CA ARG A 135 -32.32 -3.24 -8.49
C ARG A 135 -31.09 -3.01 -7.61
N ALA A 136 -30.84 -3.88 -6.63
CA ALA A 136 -29.69 -3.72 -5.74
C ALA A 136 -28.36 -3.93 -6.50
N LEU A 137 -28.32 -4.92 -7.39
CA LEU A 137 -27.16 -5.16 -8.26
C LEU A 137 -26.94 -4.03 -9.29
N GLU A 138 -28.02 -3.46 -9.82
CA GLU A 138 -27.96 -2.33 -10.75
C GLU A 138 -27.53 -1.02 -10.05
N ASP A 139 -27.96 -0.84 -8.79
CA ASP A 139 -27.53 0.27 -7.93
C ASP A 139 -26.05 0.16 -7.55
N GLU A 140 -25.57 -1.05 -7.21
CA GLU A 140 -24.16 -1.30 -6.91
C GLU A 140 -23.27 -1.08 -8.13
N LYS A 141 -23.69 -1.57 -9.30
CA LYS A 141 -22.99 -1.32 -10.58
C LYS A 141 -22.92 0.15 -10.93
N ARG A 142 -24.02 0.90 -10.71
CA ARG A 142 -24.04 2.35 -10.94
C ARG A 142 -23.08 3.08 -10.01
N ARG A 143 -23.05 2.74 -8.73
CA ARG A 143 -22.10 3.30 -7.76
C ARG A 143 -20.65 3.00 -8.15
N LEU A 144 -20.36 1.78 -8.58
CA LEU A 144 -19.02 1.43 -9.05
C LEU A 144 -18.63 2.21 -10.31
N ALA A 145 -19.55 2.37 -11.26
CA ALA A 145 -19.31 3.18 -12.46
C ALA A 145 -19.01 4.65 -12.12
N GLU A 146 -19.76 5.26 -11.19
CA GLU A 146 -19.51 6.62 -10.70
C GLU A 146 -18.13 6.75 -10.03
N ILE A 147 -17.69 5.74 -9.28
CA ILE A 147 -16.35 5.71 -8.66
C ILE A 147 -15.27 5.63 -9.76
N VAL A 148 -15.46 4.75 -10.74
CA VAL A 148 -14.51 4.55 -11.84
C VAL A 148 -14.36 5.80 -12.70
N GLU A 149 -15.47 6.47 -13.02
CA GLU A 149 -15.46 7.74 -13.77
C GLU A 149 -14.63 8.79 -13.02
N ARG A 150 -14.86 8.98 -11.73
CA ARG A 150 -14.08 9.92 -10.91
C ARG A 150 -12.61 9.54 -10.82
N MET A 151 -12.29 8.24 -10.81
CA MET A 151 -10.90 7.79 -10.84
C MET A 151 -10.24 8.07 -12.18
N ASN A 152 -10.93 7.85 -13.30
CA ASN A 152 -10.40 8.20 -14.62
C ASN A 152 -10.01 9.68 -14.71
N ASP A 153 -10.83 10.57 -14.13
CA ASP A 153 -10.52 12.01 -14.03
C ASP A 153 -9.26 12.26 -13.17
N LEU A 154 -9.11 11.57 -12.05
CA LEU A 154 -7.96 11.72 -11.13
C LEU A 154 -6.64 11.21 -11.73
N PHE A 155 -6.69 10.18 -12.57
CA PHE A 155 -5.52 9.55 -13.22
C PHE A 155 -5.33 10.00 -14.67
N ALA A 156 -5.99 11.08 -15.09
CA ALA A 156 -5.87 11.69 -16.42
C ALA A 156 -6.08 10.73 -17.62
N GLY A 157 -6.80 9.62 -17.42
CA GLY A 157 -7.12 8.65 -18.47
C GLY A 157 -5.99 7.70 -18.87
N ASP A 158 -4.91 7.57 -18.09
CA ASP A 158 -3.79 6.66 -18.40
C ASP A 158 -4.16 5.17 -18.29
N LEU A 159 -5.31 4.84 -17.68
CA LEU A 159 -5.77 3.47 -17.40
C LEU A 159 -7.10 3.18 -18.11
N SER A 160 -7.30 1.94 -18.53
CA SER A 160 -8.58 1.52 -19.11
C SER A 160 -9.67 1.39 -18.03
N GLU A 161 -10.94 1.42 -18.45
CA GLU A 161 -12.07 1.16 -17.54
C GLU A 161 -11.94 -0.20 -16.85
N ALA A 162 -11.46 -1.23 -17.57
CA ALA A 162 -11.24 -2.56 -17.00
C ALA A 162 -10.15 -2.55 -15.92
N ASP A 163 -9.08 -1.77 -16.11
CA ASP A 163 -8.02 -1.61 -15.10
C ASP A 163 -8.57 -0.95 -13.83
N MET A 164 -9.35 0.12 -13.98
CA MET A 164 -9.96 0.82 -12.84
C MET A 164 -10.97 -0.04 -12.09
N VAL A 165 -11.90 -0.68 -12.82
CA VAL A 165 -12.89 -1.59 -12.23
C VAL A 165 -12.18 -2.71 -11.47
N GLY A 166 -11.16 -3.34 -12.06
CA GLY A 166 -10.39 -4.39 -11.42
C GLY A 166 -9.66 -3.91 -10.17
N TYR A 167 -9.06 -2.72 -10.23
CA TYR A 167 -8.33 -2.13 -9.11
C TYR A 167 -9.26 -1.78 -7.92
N VAL A 168 -10.37 -1.08 -8.18
CA VAL A 168 -11.35 -0.72 -7.15
C VAL A 168 -11.96 -1.95 -6.51
N THR A 169 -12.38 -2.92 -7.33
CA THR A 169 -13.02 -4.15 -6.83
C THR A 169 -12.06 -4.95 -5.94
N THR A 170 -10.78 -5.00 -6.31
CA THR A 170 -9.75 -5.68 -5.53
C THR A 170 -9.52 -4.99 -4.17
N ILE A 171 -9.38 -3.67 -4.16
CA ILE A 171 -9.20 -2.90 -2.92
C ILE A 171 -10.43 -3.03 -2.02
N GLN A 172 -11.63 -2.87 -2.58
CA GLN A 172 -12.89 -3.00 -1.85
C GLN A 172 -13.03 -4.39 -1.23
N GLY A 173 -12.77 -5.45 -1.99
CA GLY A 173 -12.80 -6.82 -1.50
C GLY A 173 -11.87 -7.02 -0.30
N LYS A 174 -10.62 -6.57 -0.39
CA LYS A 174 -9.65 -6.65 0.70
C LYS A 174 -10.04 -5.82 1.93
N LEU A 175 -10.63 -4.64 1.74
CA LEU A 175 -11.11 -3.81 2.85
C LEU A 175 -12.24 -4.51 3.62
N LEU A 176 -13.15 -5.17 2.91
CA LEU A 176 -14.28 -5.91 3.49
C LEU A 176 -13.83 -7.16 4.28
N GLU A 177 -12.62 -7.66 4.05
CA GLU A 177 -12.03 -8.76 4.83
C GLU A 177 -11.45 -8.30 6.18
N SER A 178 -11.32 -6.99 6.44
CA SER A 178 -10.70 -6.46 7.66
C SER A 178 -11.65 -6.52 8.87
N PRO A 179 -11.36 -7.33 9.91
CA PRO A 179 -12.18 -7.37 11.12
C PRO A 179 -12.19 -6.04 11.87
N ALA A 180 -11.08 -5.31 11.84
CA ALA A 180 -10.95 -3.99 12.47
C ALA A 180 -11.88 -2.97 11.83
N LEU A 181 -11.99 -2.97 10.49
CA LEU A 181 -12.94 -2.09 9.80
C LEU A 181 -14.39 -2.51 10.07
N ALA A 182 -14.67 -3.81 10.13
CA ALA A 182 -16.02 -4.29 10.48
C ALA A 182 -16.43 -3.85 11.89
N GLU A 183 -15.53 -3.92 12.87
CA GLU A 183 -15.76 -3.44 14.24
C GLU A 183 -15.96 -1.93 14.28
N GLN A 184 -15.14 -1.16 13.57
CA GLN A 184 -15.26 0.29 13.51
C GLN A 184 -16.58 0.73 12.85
N ALA A 185 -16.99 0.09 11.77
CA ALA A 185 -18.25 0.38 11.09
C ALA A 185 -19.49 0.10 11.95
N ALA A 186 -19.41 -0.87 12.88
CA ALA A 186 -20.52 -1.20 13.77
C ALA A 186 -20.75 -0.18 14.89
N HIS A 187 -19.72 0.59 15.26
CA HIS A 187 -19.74 1.44 16.46
C HIS A 187 -19.56 2.95 16.19
N ASN A 188 -19.22 3.33 14.96
CA ASN A 188 -18.88 4.71 14.61
C ASN A 188 -19.79 5.26 13.49
N THR A 189 -19.93 6.59 13.42
CA THR A 189 -20.52 7.22 12.23
C THR A 189 -19.60 7.05 11.01
N GLU A 190 -20.12 7.28 9.80
CA GLU A 190 -19.32 7.20 8.58
C GLU A 190 -18.13 8.18 8.60
N GLU A 191 -18.31 9.40 9.14
CA GLU A 191 -17.19 10.34 9.27
C GLU A 191 -16.13 9.84 10.25
N GLN A 192 -16.55 9.29 11.39
CA GLN A 192 -15.64 8.75 12.40
C GLN A 192 -14.90 7.50 11.87
N PHE A 193 -15.59 6.65 11.12
CA PHE A 193 -15.00 5.49 10.44
C PHE A 193 -13.89 5.92 9.47
N ALA A 194 -14.16 6.92 8.63
CA ALA A 194 -13.18 7.43 7.68
C ALA A 194 -11.94 8.08 8.36
N LEU A 195 -12.13 8.67 9.54
CA LEU A 195 -11.08 9.30 10.35
C LEU A 195 -10.30 8.31 11.24
N GLY A 196 -10.81 7.11 11.45
CA GLY A 196 -10.18 6.05 12.23
C GLY A 196 -9.06 5.34 11.46
N ASP A 197 -9.01 4.01 11.56
CA ASP A 197 -7.91 3.23 10.97
C ASP A 197 -8.04 3.05 9.45
N PHE A 198 -9.11 3.55 8.84
CA PHE A 198 -9.41 3.37 7.43
C PHE A 198 -8.24 3.78 6.52
N LYS A 199 -7.66 4.97 6.72
CA LYS A 199 -6.54 5.44 5.90
C LYS A 199 -5.31 4.54 6.01
N THR A 200 -4.98 4.10 7.22
CA THR A 200 -3.86 3.21 7.47
C THR A 200 -4.11 1.89 6.77
N ILE A 201 -5.22 1.21 7.08
CA ILE A 201 -5.57 -0.09 6.49
C ILE A 201 -5.67 -0.03 4.96
N LEU A 202 -6.24 1.04 4.40
CA LEU A 202 -6.28 1.26 2.95
C LEU A 202 -4.87 1.34 2.36
N THR A 203 -3.95 2.04 3.01
CA THR A 203 -2.56 2.14 2.56
C THR A 203 -1.89 0.76 2.57
N ASP A 204 -2.09 -0.02 3.63
CA ASP A 204 -1.58 -1.40 3.74
C ASP A 204 -2.09 -2.27 2.59
N ILE A 205 -3.39 -2.22 2.35
CA ILE A 205 -4.05 -2.99 1.29
C ILE A 205 -3.54 -2.61 -0.11
N ILE A 206 -3.30 -1.32 -0.37
CA ILE A 206 -2.73 -0.85 -1.64
C ILE A 206 -1.33 -1.42 -1.84
N LEU A 207 -0.47 -1.31 -0.82
CA LEU A 207 0.91 -1.81 -0.87
C LEU A 207 0.95 -3.33 -1.05
N ASP A 208 0.23 -4.07 -0.21
CA ASP A 208 0.14 -5.53 -0.28
C ASP A 208 -0.55 -6.02 -1.55
N GLY A 209 -1.48 -5.21 -2.07
CA GLY A 209 -2.14 -5.40 -3.37
C GLY A 209 -1.12 -5.44 -4.51
N GLN A 210 -0.25 -4.43 -4.57
CA GLN A 210 0.78 -4.36 -5.60
C GLN A 210 1.78 -5.52 -5.50
N GLU A 211 2.24 -5.85 -4.30
CA GLU A 211 3.14 -7.00 -4.09
C GLU A 211 2.46 -8.33 -4.47
N GLY A 212 1.17 -8.48 -4.17
CA GLY A 212 0.35 -9.62 -4.60
C GLY A 212 0.30 -9.76 -6.12
N HIS A 213 0.00 -8.67 -6.83
CA HIS A 213 -0.01 -8.65 -8.30
C HIS A 213 1.36 -9.01 -8.89
N ASN A 214 2.43 -8.43 -8.35
CA ASN A 214 3.79 -8.73 -8.79
C ASN A 214 4.13 -10.22 -8.59
N ARG A 215 3.74 -10.82 -7.44
CA ARG A 215 3.94 -12.26 -7.18
C ARG A 215 3.17 -13.15 -8.14
N ILE A 216 1.91 -12.80 -8.45
CA ILE A 216 1.10 -13.54 -9.42
C ILE A 216 1.75 -13.48 -10.80
N ALA A 217 2.13 -12.30 -11.26
CA ALA A 217 2.80 -12.11 -12.55
C ALA A 217 4.12 -12.91 -12.61
N ASP A 218 4.94 -12.82 -11.57
CA ASP A 218 6.19 -13.56 -11.46
C ASP A 218 5.99 -15.07 -11.55
N GLN A 219 5.02 -15.63 -10.81
CA GLN A 219 4.72 -17.06 -10.86
C GLN A 219 4.23 -17.49 -12.24
N MET A 220 3.34 -16.70 -12.85
CA MET A 220 2.84 -16.98 -14.19
C MET A 220 3.95 -16.94 -15.24
N LEU A 221 4.91 -16.01 -15.14
CA LEU A 221 5.96 -15.85 -16.14
C LEU A 221 7.14 -16.82 -15.93
N LYS A 222 7.39 -17.28 -14.70
CA LYS A 222 8.51 -18.18 -14.36
C LYS A 222 8.16 -19.66 -14.47
N ASP A 223 6.89 -20.04 -14.29
CA ASP A 223 6.45 -21.44 -14.32
C ASP A 223 5.51 -21.74 -15.50
N GLU A 224 6.03 -22.43 -16.51
CA GLU A 224 5.29 -22.75 -17.75
C GLU A 224 4.03 -23.59 -17.49
N ARG A 225 4.04 -24.43 -16.45
CA ARG A 225 2.87 -25.20 -16.05
C ARG A 225 1.75 -24.29 -15.54
N THR A 226 2.06 -23.38 -14.62
CA THR A 226 1.12 -22.37 -14.10
C THR A 226 0.59 -21.50 -15.23
N PHE A 227 1.48 -21.04 -16.12
CA PHE A 227 1.09 -20.27 -17.30
C PHE A 227 0.08 -21.03 -18.17
N THR A 228 0.37 -22.28 -18.53
CA THR A 228 -0.47 -23.09 -19.42
C THR A 228 -1.85 -23.34 -18.82
N GLN A 229 -1.94 -23.58 -17.52
CA GLN A 229 -3.22 -23.77 -16.83
C GLN A 229 -4.06 -22.48 -16.83
N MET A 230 -3.44 -21.35 -16.48
CA MET A 230 -4.11 -20.04 -16.51
C MET A 230 -4.57 -19.66 -17.91
N GLN A 231 -3.71 -19.87 -18.92
CA GLN A 231 -4.05 -19.64 -20.32
C GLN A 231 -5.29 -20.43 -20.75
N GLY A 232 -5.37 -21.72 -20.39
CA GLY A 232 -6.51 -22.56 -20.74
C GLY A 232 -7.83 -22.07 -20.13
N MET A 233 -7.81 -21.65 -18.86
CA MET A 233 -8.97 -21.11 -18.17
C MET A 233 -9.43 -19.78 -18.79
N LEU A 234 -8.49 -18.85 -19.03
CA LEU A 234 -8.78 -17.53 -19.59
C LEU A 234 -9.26 -17.62 -21.05
N ALA A 235 -8.61 -18.43 -21.88
CA ALA A 235 -9.00 -18.61 -23.28
C ALA A 235 -10.46 -19.08 -23.41
N GLY A 236 -10.88 -20.02 -22.56
CA GLY A 236 -12.26 -20.51 -22.54
C GLY A 236 -13.28 -19.43 -22.12
N LEU A 237 -12.95 -18.63 -21.11
CA LEU A 237 -13.81 -17.54 -20.64
C LEU A 237 -13.97 -16.45 -21.71
N VAL A 238 -12.84 -15.96 -22.25
CA VAL A 238 -12.81 -14.89 -23.25
C VAL A 238 -13.51 -15.32 -24.54
N TYR A 239 -13.27 -16.55 -25.01
CA TYR A 239 -13.95 -17.09 -26.19
C TYR A 239 -15.47 -17.10 -26.03
N LYS A 240 -15.98 -17.57 -24.88
CA LYS A 240 -17.43 -17.59 -24.61
C LYS A 240 -18.02 -16.18 -24.54
N ALA A 241 -17.32 -15.25 -23.89
CA ALA A 241 -17.75 -13.85 -23.79
C ALA A 241 -17.91 -13.20 -25.17
N PHE A 242 -16.92 -13.32 -26.07
CA PHE A 242 -17.02 -12.81 -27.43
C PHE A 242 -18.12 -13.47 -28.26
N ARG A 243 -18.42 -14.75 -28.01
CA ARG A 243 -19.51 -15.46 -28.70
C ARG A 243 -20.90 -15.03 -28.24
N ALA A 244 -21.04 -14.56 -27.01
CA ALA A 244 -22.31 -14.08 -26.45
C ALA A 244 -22.64 -12.63 -26.84
N GLN A 245 -21.67 -11.88 -27.39
CA GLN A 245 -21.86 -10.50 -27.87
C GLN A 245 -22.35 -10.43 -29.34
N LYS A 246 -22.48 -11.57 -30.03
CA LYS A 246 -23.08 -11.67 -31.38
C LYS A 246 -24.56 -12.02 -31.28
#